data_AF-A0A151A8R7-F1
#
_entry.id   AF-A0A151A8R7-F1
#
_cell.length_a   1.000
_cell.length_b   1.000
_cell.length_c   1.000
_cell.angle_alpha   90.00
_cell.angle_beta   90.00
_cell.angle_gamma   90.00
#
_symmetry.space_group_name_H-M   'P 1'
#
loop_
_entity.id
_entity.type
_entity.pdbx_description
1 polymer ?
#
loop_
_entity_poly.entity_id
_entity_poly.type
_entity_poly.pdbx_seq_one_letter_code
_entity_poly.pdbx_strand_id
1 'polypeptide(L)'
;MTTYLDTDYRDTGSGDLVNYIGREGDTPVCDRADRPMSDERKEQFVEKSERHQFERHMIISPENGNDLSNDELGRETRKTMEQFTKGRPTATYAYSVHRDTEHPHAHVAMTGEKTDLYMDKGDIEETREHANERMVERSRYRNRRQEQERENERKNQEQELEDERRRASGRGR
;
A
#
# COMPACT_ATOMS: atom_id res chain seq x y z
N MET A 1 8.41 -13.70 3.66
CA MET A 1 7.75 -12.54 3.06
C MET A 1 6.51 -12.27 3.87
N THR A 2 6.64 -11.28 4.74
CA THR A 2 5.69 -10.90 5.79
C THR A 2 5.37 -9.42 5.61
N THR A 3 4.14 -9.02 5.86
CA THR A 3 3.81 -7.61 6.07
C THR A 3 3.73 -7.36 7.57
N TYR A 4 4.53 -6.43 8.06
CA TYR A 4 4.44 -5.95 9.43
C TYR A 4 3.24 -5.01 9.52
N LEU A 5 2.33 -5.36 10.42
CA LEU A 5 1.22 -4.53 10.85
C LEU A 5 1.46 -4.17 12.31
N ASP A 6 1.74 -2.90 12.55
CA ASP A 6 1.72 -2.31 13.89
C ASP A 6 0.42 -1.49 14.04
N THR A 7 -0.22 -1.57 15.19
CA THR A 7 -1.43 -0.81 15.46
C THR A 7 -1.48 -0.37 16.91
N ASP A 8 -1.80 0.91 17.08
CA ASP A 8 -2.05 1.51 18.38
C ASP A 8 -3.41 2.20 18.35
N TYR A 9 -4.06 2.32 19.52
CA TYR A 9 -5.32 3.03 19.67
C TYR A 9 -5.19 4.08 20.77
N ARG A 10 -5.89 5.20 20.60
CA ARG A 10 -5.97 6.24 21.62
C ARG A 10 -7.42 6.66 21.82
N ASP A 11 -7.84 6.76 23.09
CA ASP A 11 -9.13 7.36 23.46
C ASP A 11 -8.97 8.92 23.47
N THR A 12 -8.48 9.50 22.37
CA THR A 12 -8.26 10.95 22.16
C THR A 12 -8.55 11.39 20.71
N GLY A 13 -8.60 12.70 20.43
CA GLY A 13 -8.83 13.25 19.08
C GLY A 13 -7.61 13.15 18.16
N SER A 14 -7.83 13.02 16.84
CA SER A 14 -6.78 12.65 15.86
C SER A 14 -5.94 13.79 15.29
N GLY A 15 -5.94 14.96 15.94
CA GLY A 15 -5.19 16.14 15.49
C GLY A 15 -3.69 15.86 15.41
N ASP A 16 -3.14 15.27 16.47
CA ASP A 16 -1.72 14.92 16.53
C ASP A 16 -1.35 13.82 15.53
N LEU A 17 -2.25 12.87 15.30
CA LEU A 17 -2.02 11.76 14.38
C LEU A 17 -2.02 12.20 12.92
N VAL A 18 -2.98 13.03 12.49
CA VAL A 18 -3.04 13.55 11.11
C VAL A 18 -1.82 14.43 10.81
N ASN A 19 -1.42 15.27 11.78
CA ASN A 19 -0.21 16.07 11.66
C ASN A 19 1.05 15.20 11.62
N TYR A 20 1.11 14.14 12.44
CA TYR A 20 2.23 13.20 12.47
C TYR A 20 2.42 12.47 11.14
N ILE A 21 1.36 11.90 10.56
CA ILE A 21 1.47 11.16 9.29
C ILE A 21 1.77 12.05 8.08
N GLY A 22 1.54 13.37 8.19
CA GLY A 22 1.88 14.36 7.17
C GLY A 22 3.23 15.06 7.37
N ARG A 23 3.97 14.75 8.45
CA ARG A 23 5.12 15.55 8.89
C ARG A 23 6.40 15.32 8.08
N GLU A 24 6.54 14.17 7.41
CA GLU A 24 7.75 13.82 6.68
C GLU A 24 7.69 14.27 5.21
N GLY A 25 8.44 15.34 4.91
CA GLY A 25 8.89 15.70 3.55
C GLY A 25 7.83 16.16 2.55
N ASP A 26 6.79 16.88 2.97
CA ASP A 26 5.63 17.25 2.13
C ASP A 26 4.87 16.04 1.56
N THR A 27 4.99 14.86 2.19
CA THR A 27 4.25 13.68 1.75
C THR A 27 2.75 13.92 1.93
N PRO A 28 1.95 13.88 0.85
CA PRO A 28 0.54 14.22 0.92
C PRO A 28 -0.22 13.19 1.76
N VAL A 29 -1.00 13.68 2.71
CA VAL A 29 -2.02 12.86 3.38
C VAL A 29 -3.18 12.69 2.42
N CYS A 30 -3.48 11.45 2.05
CA CYS A 30 -4.54 11.11 1.10
C CYS A 30 -5.78 10.57 1.81
N ASP A 31 -6.95 10.88 1.25
CA ASP A 31 -8.21 10.26 1.64
C ASP A 31 -8.33 8.83 1.07
N ARG A 32 -9.37 8.09 1.49
CA ARG A 32 -9.68 6.74 0.98
C ARG A 32 -9.82 6.62 -0.54
N ALA A 33 -10.01 7.72 -1.25
CA ALA A 33 -10.13 7.77 -2.71
C ALA A 33 -8.80 8.14 -3.39
N ASP A 34 -7.68 8.10 -2.65
CA ASP A 34 -6.34 8.47 -3.14
C ASP A 34 -6.22 9.95 -3.53
N ARG A 35 -6.99 10.82 -2.89
CA ARG A 35 -6.93 12.27 -3.14
C ARG A 35 -6.19 12.95 -2.01
N PRO A 36 -5.16 13.77 -2.30
CA PRO A 36 -4.55 14.63 -1.29
C PRO A 36 -5.61 15.45 -0.57
N MET A 37 -5.53 15.47 0.76
CA MET A 37 -6.43 16.23 1.61
C MET A 37 -5.94 17.67 1.73
N SER A 38 -6.82 18.63 1.45
CA SER A 38 -6.61 20.02 1.84
C SER A 38 -6.61 20.15 3.36
N ASP A 39 -6.13 21.27 3.87
CA ASP A 39 -6.09 21.49 5.32
C ASP A 39 -7.50 21.51 5.92
N GLU A 40 -8.51 22.05 5.23
CA GLU A 40 -9.90 21.99 5.69
C GLU A 40 -10.43 20.54 5.76
N ARG A 41 -10.00 19.67 4.85
CA ARG A 41 -10.38 18.25 4.90
C ARG A 41 -9.69 17.52 6.04
N LYS A 42 -8.43 17.88 6.36
CA LYS A 42 -7.71 17.35 7.52
C LYS A 42 -8.41 17.77 8.80
N GLU A 43 -8.78 19.05 8.93
CA GLU A 43 -9.56 19.58 10.06
C GLU A 43 -10.89 18.84 10.23
N GLN A 44 -11.66 18.64 9.15
CA GLN A 44 -12.91 17.88 9.20
C GLN A 44 -12.71 16.43 9.67
N PHE A 45 -11.60 15.80 9.27
CA PHE A 45 -11.26 14.46 9.73
C PHE A 45 -10.95 14.45 11.23
N VAL A 46 -10.19 15.44 11.71
CA VAL A 46 -9.84 15.62 13.13
C VAL A 46 -11.09 15.87 13.97
N GLU A 47 -11.95 16.81 13.55
CA GLU A 47 -13.22 17.09 14.22
C GLU A 47 -14.10 15.84 14.32
N LYS A 48 -14.16 15.03 13.25
CA LYS A 48 -14.90 13.76 13.27
C LYS A 48 -14.32 12.81 14.32
N SER A 49 -12.99 12.74 14.44
CA SER A 49 -12.34 11.91 15.46
C SER A 49 -12.55 12.38 16.88
N GLU A 50 -12.56 13.69 17.11
CA GLU A 50 -12.91 14.25 18.41
C GLU A 50 -14.36 13.93 18.81
N ARG A 51 -15.30 13.98 17.86
CA ARG A 51 -16.70 13.60 18.11
C ARG A 51 -16.85 12.13 18.50
N HIS A 52 -16.06 11.25 17.89
CA HIS A 52 -16.09 9.82 18.22
C HIS A 52 -15.22 9.45 19.43
N GLN A 53 -14.35 10.37 19.90
CA GLN A 53 -13.38 10.17 20.97
C GLN A 53 -12.50 8.93 20.82
N PHE A 54 -12.32 8.46 19.58
CA PHE A 54 -11.59 7.24 19.29
C PHE A 54 -10.84 7.37 17.98
N GLU A 55 -9.54 7.09 18.05
CA GLU A 55 -8.67 7.00 16.88
C GLU A 55 -7.88 5.69 16.90
N ARG A 56 -7.54 5.23 15.69
CA ARG A 56 -6.62 4.10 15.51
C ARG A 56 -5.55 4.47 14.50
N HIS A 57 -4.31 4.19 14.87
CA HIS A 57 -3.17 4.25 13.97
C HIS A 57 -2.80 2.84 13.54
N MET A 58 -2.60 2.64 12.23
CA MET A 58 -1.97 1.44 11.70
C MET A 58 -0.74 1.81 10.87
N ILE A 59 0.29 0.99 10.95
CA ILE A 59 1.46 1.05 10.07
C ILE A 59 1.48 -0.24 9.25
N ILE A 60 1.45 -0.11 7.93
CA ILE A 60 1.55 -1.24 6.99
C ILE A 60 2.93 -1.18 6.34
N SER A 61 3.82 -2.11 6.72
CA SER A 61 5.19 -2.19 6.19
C SER A 61 5.46 -3.58 5.61
N PRO A 62 5.32 -3.76 4.28
CA PRO A 62 5.64 -5.02 3.65
C PRO A 62 7.16 -5.26 3.57
N GLU A 63 7.64 -6.50 3.77
CA GLU A 63 9.05 -6.87 3.59
C GLU A 63 9.59 -6.50 2.19
N ASN A 64 8.74 -6.53 1.16
CA ASN A 64 9.07 -6.08 -0.20
C ASN A 64 8.78 -4.59 -0.45
N GLY A 65 8.70 -3.76 0.59
CA GLY A 65 8.37 -2.33 0.48
C GLY A 65 9.31 -1.57 -0.46
N ASN A 66 10.59 -1.96 -0.50
CA ASN A 66 11.59 -1.39 -1.41
C ASN A 66 11.32 -1.72 -2.90
N ASP A 67 10.61 -2.81 -3.19
CA ASP A 67 10.25 -3.23 -4.55
C ASP A 67 8.91 -2.64 -5.04
N LEU A 68 8.19 -1.94 -4.17
CA LEU A 68 6.93 -1.26 -4.49
C LEU A 68 7.23 0.21 -4.76
N SER A 69 6.53 0.85 -5.70
CA SER A 69 6.47 2.32 -5.78
C SER A 69 5.50 2.90 -4.74
N ASN A 70 5.48 4.23 -4.57
CA ASN A 70 4.52 4.90 -3.66
C ASN A 70 3.08 4.62 -4.05
N ASP A 71 2.75 4.75 -5.33
CA ASP A 71 1.42 4.46 -5.85
C ASP A 71 1.03 3.00 -5.60
N GLU A 72 2.00 2.10 -5.70
CA GLU A 72 1.77 0.68 -5.48
C GLU A 72 1.50 0.36 -4.02
N LEU A 73 2.32 0.88 -3.10
CA LEU A 73 2.16 0.72 -1.67
C LEU A 73 0.88 1.40 -1.17
N GLY A 74 0.58 2.60 -1.66
CA GLY A 74 -0.66 3.32 -1.38
C GLY A 74 -1.90 2.55 -1.86
N ARG A 75 -1.86 2.00 -3.08
CA ARG A 75 -2.98 1.21 -3.61
C ARG A 75 -3.25 -0.06 -2.81
N GLU A 76 -2.23 -0.82 -2.48
CA GLU A 76 -2.40 -2.05 -1.71
C GLU A 76 -2.76 -1.75 -0.24
N THR A 77 -2.30 -0.62 0.32
CA THR A 77 -2.78 -0.06 1.59
C THR A 77 -4.28 0.19 1.53
N ARG A 78 -4.77 0.93 0.53
CA ARG A 78 -6.20 1.21 0.37
C ARG A 78 -7.04 -0.06 0.25
N LYS A 79 -6.61 -1.05 -0.53
CA LYS A 79 -7.32 -2.33 -0.65
C LYS A 79 -7.39 -3.10 0.67
N THR A 80 -6.32 -3.07 1.45
CA THR A 80 -6.30 -3.65 2.81
C THR A 80 -7.32 -2.94 3.69
N MET A 81 -7.31 -1.61 3.66
CA MET A 81 -8.24 -0.79 4.45
C MET A 81 -9.69 -0.85 3.99
N GLU A 82 -9.95 -1.00 2.68
CA GLU A 82 -11.28 -1.21 2.12
C GLU A 82 -11.89 -2.51 2.63
N GLN A 83 -11.09 -3.57 2.72
CA GLN A 83 -11.55 -4.82 3.30
C GLN A 83 -11.77 -4.69 4.81
N PHE A 84 -10.83 -4.07 5.54
CA PHE A 84 -10.98 -3.87 6.97
C PHE A 84 -12.25 -3.06 7.29
N THR A 85 -12.48 -1.95 6.59
CA THR A 85 -13.65 -1.08 6.80
C THR A 85 -14.96 -1.64 6.23
N LYS A 86 -14.93 -2.80 5.56
CA LYS A 86 -16.12 -3.43 5.01
C LYS A 86 -17.05 -3.88 6.14
N GLY A 87 -18.25 -3.32 6.20
CA GLY A 87 -19.21 -3.60 7.27
C GLY A 87 -19.01 -2.79 8.55
N ARG A 88 -18.08 -1.82 8.55
CA ARG A 88 -17.83 -0.86 9.65
C ARG A 88 -18.26 0.54 9.20
N PRO A 89 -19.57 0.87 9.25
CA PRO A 89 -20.15 2.00 8.51
C PRO A 89 -19.67 3.39 8.97
N THR A 90 -19.23 3.53 10.21
CA THR A 90 -18.73 4.81 10.74
C THR A 90 -17.23 5.01 10.50
N ALA A 91 -16.51 3.90 10.25
CA ALA A 91 -15.07 3.90 10.04
C ALA A 91 -14.67 4.59 8.72
N THR A 92 -13.72 5.50 8.83
CA THR A 92 -13.02 6.10 7.70
C THR A 92 -11.55 6.26 8.03
N TYR A 93 -10.72 6.48 7.01
CA TYR A 93 -9.29 6.60 7.18
C TYR A 93 -8.68 7.64 6.24
N ALA A 94 -7.52 8.13 6.65
CA ALA A 94 -6.55 8.87 5.86
C ALA A 94 -5.22 8.12 5.92
N TYR A 95 -4.37 8.26 4.90
CA TYR A 95 -3.07 7.58 4.90
C TYR A 95 -1.99 8.42 4.24
N SER A 96 -0.74 8.06 4.52
CA SER A 96 0.46 8.62 3.91
C SER A 96 1.50 7.52 3.72
N VAL A 97 2.32 7.61 2.69
CA VAL A 97 3.36 6.61 2.36
C VAL A 97 4.74 7.20 2.59
N HIS A 98 5.48 6.64 3.54
CA HIS A 98 6.79 7.11 3.97
C HIS A 98 7.90 6.20 3.44
N ARG A 99 9.08 6.78 3.18
CA ARG A 99 10.25 6.12 2.54
C ARG A 99 11.61 6.51 3.12
N ASP A 100 11.59 7.42 4.07
CA ASP A 100 12.72 8.00 4.77
C ASP A 100 13.23 7.14 5.93
N THR A 101 12.64 5.95 6.09
CA THR A 101 13.17 4.88 6.94
C THR A 101 13.74 3.73 6.10
N GLU A 102 14.43 2.79 6.73
CA GLU A 102 15.01 1.60 6.09
C GLU A 102 13.97 0.74 5.35
N HIS A 103 12.70 0.80 5.77
CA HIS A 103 11.60 0.04 5.20
C HIS A 103 10.44 0.96 4.81
N PRO A 104 10.15 1.13 3.51
CA PRO A 104 8.95 1.85 3.07
C PRO A 104 7.69 1.31 3.73
N HIS A 105 6.85 2.22 4.22
CA HIS A 105 5.65 1.86 4.96
C HIS A 105 4.55 2.91 4.76
N ALA A 106 3.30 2.50 5.02
CA ALA A 106 2.17 3.41 5.01
C ALA A 106 1.66 3.63 6.44
N HIS A 107 1.53 4.89 6.82
CA HIS A 107 0.78 5.28 8.00
C HIS A 107 -0.69 5.43 7.65
N VAL A 108 -1.58 4.89 8.49
CA VAL A 108 -3.03 4.99 8.34
C VAL A 108 -3.63 5.54 9.63
N ALA A 109 -4.23 6.73 9.54
CA ALA A 109 -5.03 7.32 10.61
C ALA A 109 -6.50 6.95 10.39
N MET A 110 -7.17 6.44 11.42
CA MET A 110 -8.56 6.02 11.35
C MET A 110 -9.43 6.73 12.37
N THR A 111 -10.67 7.00 11.97
CA THR A 111 -11.70 7.57 12.84
C THR A 111 -13.08 6.94 12.58
N GLY A 112 -13.89 6.82 13.63
CA GLY A 112 -15.19 6.16 13.63
C GLY A 112 -15.61 5.79 15.06
N GLU A 113 -16.80 5.22 15.22
CA GLU A 113 -17.25 4.72 16.52
C GLU A 113 -16.33 3.60 17.03
N LYS A 114 -16.20 3.50 18.37
CA LYS A 114 -15.32 2.52 19.01
C LYS A 114 -15.62 1.09 18.57
N THR A 115 -16.89 0.73 18.39
CA THR A 115 -17.29 -0.61 17.91
C THR A 115 -16.80 -0.92 16.50
N ASP A 116 -16.73 0.11 15.64
CA ASP A 116 -16.26 -0.01 14.26
C ASP A 116 -14.74 0.07 14.15
N LEU A 117 -14.04 0.62 15.14
CA LEU A 117 -12.57 0.69 15.14
C LEU A 117 -11.90 -0.30 16.11
N TYR A 118 -12.68 -1.00 16.93
CA TYR A 118 -12.16 -2.06 17.78
C TYR A 118 -11.60 -3.20 16.93
N MET A 119 -10.48 -3.73 17.38
CA MET A 119 -9.85 -4.92 16.80
C MET A 119 -9.46 -5.83 17.95
N ASP A 120 -9.95 -7.06 17.91
CA ASP A 120 -9.40 -8.12 18.74
C ASP A 120 -8.13 -8.71 18.09
N LYS A 121 -7.56 -9.73 18.72
CA LYS A 121 -6.36 -10.39 18.22
C LYS A 121 -6.60 -11.05 16.84
N GLY A 122 -7.79 -11.61 16.61
CA GLY A 122 -8.17 -12.23 15.35
C GLY A 122 -8.29 -11.19 14.23
N ASP A 123 -8.92 -10.03 14.51
CA ASP A 123 -9.01 -8.92 13.57
C ASP A 123 -7.62 -8.44 13.11
N ILE A 124 -6.66 -8.37 14.04
CA ILE A 124 -5.27 -7.96 13.75
C ILE A 124 -4.57 -9.00 12.88
N GLU A 125 -4.72 -10.29 13.21
CA GLU A 125 -4.15 -11.39 12.45
C GLU A 125 -4.73 -11.45 11.03
N GLU A 126 -6.05 -11.36 10.87
CA GLU A 126 -6.73 -11.34 9.56
C GLU A 126 -6.29 -10.15 8.72
N THR A 127 -6.23 -8.94 9.31
CA THR A 127 -5.77 -7.74 8.60
C THR A 127 -4.32 -7.89 8.15
N ARG A 128 -3.46 -8.47 9.00
CA ARG A 128 -2.06 -8.74 8.66
C ARG A 128 -1.93 -9.77 7.54
N GLU A 129 -2.69 -10.86 7.59
CA GLU A 129 -2.70 -11.90 6.55
C GLU A 129 -3.12 -11.31 5.21
N HIS A 130 -4.22 -10.55 5.17
CA HIS A 130 -4.67 -9.87 3.95
C HIS A 130 -3.69 -8.83 3.41
N ALA A 131 -3.02 -8.08 4.29
CA ALA A 131 -1.97 -7.17 3.88
C ALA A 131 -0.78 -7.94 3.29
N ASN A 132 -0.41 -9.07 3.87
CA ASN A 132 0.67 -9.92 3.40
C ASN A 132 0.36 -10.56 2.04
N GLU A 133 -0.80 -11.20 1.91
CA GLU A 133 -1.27 -11.81 0.68
C GLU A 133 -1.20 -10.82 -0.49
N ARG A 134 -1.78 -9.62 -0.33
CA ARG A 134 -1.82 -8.61 -1.40
C ARG A 134 -0.44 -8.10 -1.80
N MET A 135 0.41 -7.79 -0.82
CA MET A 135 1.72 -7.20 -1.07
C MET A 135 2.69 -8.22 -1.70
N VAL A 136 2.62 -9.48 -1.25
CA VAL A 136 3.49 -10.56 -1.72
C VAL A 136 3.01 -11.19 -3.03
N GLU A 137 1.71 -11.44 -3.18
CA GLU A 137 1.15 -12.03 -4.40
C GLU A 137 1.42 -11.13 -5.60
N ARG A 138 1.30 -9.81 -5.43
CA ARG A 138 1.65 -8.85 -6.47
C ARG A 138 3.13 -8.89 -6.85
N SER A 139 4.03 -9.02 -5.86
CA SER A 139 5.46 -9.20 -6.13
C SER A 139 5.72 -10.45 -6.97
N ARG A 140 5.08 -11.58 -6.60
CA ARG A 140 5.15 -12.84 -7.36
C ARG A 140 4.61 -12.71 -8.78
N TYR A 141 3.54 -11.96 -8.99
CA TYR A 141 2.99 -11.73 -10.33
C TYR A 141 3.94 -10.90 -11.20
N ARG A 142 4.51 -9.82 -10.65
CA ARG A 142 5.48 -8.98 -11.37
C ARG A 142 6.74 -9.76 -11.75
N ASN A 143 7.30 -10.54 -10.83
CA ASN A 143 8.50 -11.34 -11.10
C ASN A 143 8.25 -12.35 -12.22
N ARG A 144 7.13 -13.08 -12.18
CA ARG A 144 6.76 -14.02 -13.26
C ARG A 144 6.61 -13.33 -14.61
N ARG A 145 6.00 -12.15 -14.64
CA ARG A 145 5.81 -11.39 -15.89
C ARG A 145 7.15 -10.89 -16.45
N GLN A 146 8.03 -10.36 -15.61
CA GLN A 146 9.37 -9.92 -16.04
C GLN A 146 10.22 -11.08 -16.55
N GLU A 147 10.11 -12.25 -15.92
CA GLU A 147 10.80 -13.45 -16.38
C GLU A 147 10.32 -13.90 -17.76
N GLN A 148 9.00 -13.89 -18.00
CA GLN A 148 8.41 -14.19 -19.31
C GLN A 148 8.82 -13.18 -20.39
N GLU A 149 8.85 -11.88 -20.06
CA GLU A 149 9.29 -10.83 -20.99
C GLU A 149 10.75 -11.04 -21.40
N ARG A 150 11.65 -11.31 -20.43
CA ARG A 150 13.07 -11.61 -20.71
C ARG A 150 13.26 -12.90 -21.52
N GLU A 151 12.46 -13.93 -21.26
CA GLU A 151 12.51 -15.18 -22.02
C GLU A 151 12.08 -14.96 -23.48
N ASN A 152 11.02 -14.16 -23.70
CA ASN A 152 10.56 -13.81 -25.04
C ASN A 152 11.58 -12.96 -25.81
N GLU A 153 12.23 -11.99 -25.14
CA GLU A 153 13.31 -11.20 -25.74
C GLU A 153 14.48 -12.08 -26.18
N ARG A 154 14.89 -13.04 -25.34
CA ARG A 154 15.93 -14.01 -25.68
C ARG A 154 15.56 -14.86 -26.90
N LYS A 155 14.35 -15.41 -26.93
CA LYS A 155 13.86 -16.20 -28.07
C LYS A 155 13.83 -15.39 -29.36
N ASN A 156 13.39 -14.13 -29.30
CA ASN A 156 13.37 -13.24 -30.45
C ASN A 156 14.78 -12.95 -30.98
N GLN A 157 15.74 -12.66 -30.09
CA GLN A 157 17.14 -12.45 -30.49
C GLN A 157 17.77 -13.70 -31.10
N GLU A 158 17.52 -14.88 -30.51
CA GLU A 158 18.00 -16.15 -31.07
C GLU A 158 17.43 -16.42 -32.46
N GLN A 159 16.14 -16.11 -32.66
CA GLN A 159 15.45 -16.28 -33.93
C GLN A 159 15.95 -15.30 -35.00
N GLU A 160 16.19 -14.02 -34.64
CA GLU A 160 16.79 -13.03 -35.54
C GLU A 160 18.21 -13.44 -35.98
N LEU A 161 19.03 -13.92 -35.04
CA LEU A 161 20.38 -14.42 -35.35
C LEU A 161 20.35 -15.66 -36.26
N GLU A 162 19.37 -16.55 -36.08
CA GLU A 162 19.20 -17.72 -36.95
C GLU A 162 18.75 -17.32 -38.36
N ASP A 163 17.82 -16.37 -38.48
CA ASP A 163 17.35 -15.85 -39.75
C ASP A 163 18.45 -15.09 -40.52
N GLU A 164 19.29 -14.31 -39.83
CA GLU A 164 20.47 -13.68 -40.43
C GLU A 164 21.48 -14.71 -40.95
N ARG A 165 21.76 -15.77 -40.18
CA ARG A 165 22.65 -16.87 -40.61
C ARG A 165 22.11 -17.58 -41.85
N ARG A 166 20.80 -17.85 -41.90
CA ARG A 166 20.14 -18.46 -43.07
C ARG A 166 20.24 -17.56 -44.30
N ARG A 167 20.00 -16.25 -44.16
CA ARG A 167 20.12 -15.27 -45.26
C ARG A 167 21.56 -15.13 -45.77
N ALA A 168 22.55 -15.16 -44.87
CA ALA A 168 23.97 -15.12 -45.25
C ALA A 168 24.42 -16.38 -46.00
N SER A 169 23.92 -17.56 -45.60
CA SER A 169 24.23 -18.83 -46.26
C SER A 169 23.56 -19.01 -47.63
N GLY A 170 22.48 -18.28 -47.92
CA GLY A 170 21.74 -18.35 -49.20
C GLY A 170 22.27 -17.46 -50.34
N ARG A 171 23.22 -16.56 -50.07
CA ARG A 171 23.77 -15.61 -51.07
C ARG A 171 25.04 -16.09 -51.79
N GLY A 172 25.49 -17.32 -51.53
CA GLY A 172 26.64 -17.95 -52.19
C GLY A 172 26.23 -19.04 -53.18
N ARG A 173 25.55 -18.68 -54.27
CA ARG A 173 25.41 -19.52 -55.47
C ARG A 173 25.40 -18.67 -56.72
#